data_AF-A0A2M8SW28-F1
#
_entry.id   AF-A0A2M8SW28-F1
#
_cell.length_a   1.000
_cell.length_b   1.000
_cell.length_c   1.000
_cell.angle_alpha   90.00
_cell.angle_beta   90.00
_cell.angle_gamma   90.00
#
_symmetry.space_group_name_H-M   'P 1'
#
loop_
_entity.id
_entity.type
_entity.pdbx_description
1 polymer ?
#
loop_
_entity_poly.entity_id
_entity_poly.type
_entity_poly.pdbx_seq_one_letter_code
_entity_poly.pdbx_strand_id
1 'polypeptide(L)'
;MGAIPKTGTISPEQKVTQEKNLFQKIWSWEIGVIPLPLYTVLAIIIILAAYYNELPANMLGGFAIIMILGVFLGDIGQRIPILKDIGGPAILSLFVPSFLVFYNVLNSTSLDAVTNLMKTSNFLYFYIACLVVGSILGMNRTVLIQGFIRMFVPLVAGTIAAVAAGILVGFIFGYSAYDSFFFVVVPIIAGGIGEGILPLSIAYSQILGSSADVYVSQLVPAAIIGNVFAIICAALMKKLGDKRPDLNGNGRLVKSKKANEIFNQKEAEAKIDFKLMGAGVLLACTFFIFGGLLEKFIFIPGAILMIISAAAVKYANVLPKKMEDGAYQLYKFISSSFTWPLMVGLGILFIPLDDVASVISIPFVIICISVVVAMIASGYFVGKLMNMYPVESAIVTCCHSGLGGTGDVAILSASGRMGLMPFAQISTRLGGAGTVICATILLRFFTS
;
A
#
# COMPACT_ATOMS: atom_id res chain seq x y z
N MET A 1 -54.58 -41.04 39.85
CA MET A 1 -53.37 -41.40 39.09
C MET A 1 -53.20 -40.34 38.01
N GLY A 2 -52.22 -39.46 37.96
CA GLY A 2 -50.98 -39.23 38.68
C GLY A 2 -50.26 -38.23 37.77
N ALA A 3 -50.03 -37.01 38.26
CA ALA A 3 -49.71 -35.82 37.47
C ALA A 3 -48.36 -35.89 36.74
N ILE A 4 -48.31 -35.23 35.58
CA ILE A 4 -47.10 -34.87 34.83
C ILE A 4 -46.29 -33.85 35.67
N PRO A 5 -45.00 -34.07 35.98
CA PRO A 5 -44.17 -33.01 36.54
C PRO A 5 -43.45 -32.22 35.42
N LYS A 6 -43.60 -30.90 35.50
CA LYS A 6 -42.78 -29.90 34.79
C LYS A 6 -41.49 -29.61 35.56
N THR A 7 -40.46 -29.21 34.79
CA THR A 7 -39.38 -28.27 35.14
C THR A 7 -38.47 -28.57 36.33
N GLY A 8 -37.19 -28.86 36.02
CA GLY A 8 -36.05 -28.69 36.91
C GLY A 8 -34.96 -27.88 36.20
N THR A 9 -34.74 -26.68 36.69
CA THR A 9 -33.74 -25.68 36.31
C THR A 9 -32.31 -26.09 36.68
N ILE A 10 -31.38 -25.85 35.75
CA ILE A 10 -29.95 -25.49 35.84
C ILE A 10 -29.26 -25.63 37.21
N SER A 11 -28.14 -26.36 37.24
CA SER A 11 -26.99 -26.10 38.13
C SER A 11 -25.71 -26.30 37.32
N PRO A 12 -24.67 -25.46 37.52
CA PRO A 12 -23.77 -25.02 36.47
C PRO A 12 -22.71 -26.08 36.17
N GLU A 13 -22.48 -26.34 34.88
CA GLU A 13 -21.17 -26.83 34.43
C GLU A 13 -20.11 -25.90 34.99
N GLN A 14 -19.40 -26.41 35.99
CA GLN A 14 -18.17 -25.83 36.50
C GLN A 14 -17.25 -25.65 35.30
N LYS A 15 -17.16 -24.41 34.81
CA LYS A 15 -15.97 -23.95 34.07
C LYS A 15 -14.81 -24.05 35.05
N VAL A 16 -14.19 -25.22 35.08
CA VAL A 16 -12.85 -25.38 35.61
C VAL A 16 -11.98 -24.53 34.69
N THR A 17 -11.68 -23.33 35.13
CA THR A 17 -10.62 -22.50 34.56
C THR A 17 -9.30 -23.22 34.87
N GLN A 18 -8.98 -24.27 34.10
CA GLN A 18 -7.64 -24.82 34.10
C GLN A 18 -6.71 -23.71 33.62
N GLU A 19 -5.92 -23.16 34.53
CA GLU A 19 -4.76 -22.35 34.17
C GLU A 19 -3.92 -23.17 33.18
N LYS A 20 -3.93 -22.79 31.91
CA LYS A 20 -3.12 -23.45 30.88
C LYS A 20 -1.66 -23.40 31.33
N ASN A 21 -1.05 -24.58 31.53
CA ASN A 21 0.39 -24.71 31.76
C ASN A 21 1.16 -23.89 30.71
N LEU A 22 2.25 -23.22 31.12
CA LEU A 22 3.05 -22.36 30.24
C LEU A 22 3.41 -23.05 28.90
N PHE A 23 3.68 -24.37 28.95
CA PHE A 23 3.91 -25.22 27.78
C PHE A 23 2.72 -25.30 26.82
N GLN A 24 1.49 -25.49 27.32
CA GLN A 24 0.29 -25.49 26.48
C GLN A 24 0.01 -24.11 25.89
N LYS A 25 0.37 -23.04 26.61
CA LYS A 25 0.22 -21.67 26.15
C LYS A 25 1.16 -21.37 24.97
N ILE A 26 2.41 -21.82 25.04
CA ILE A 26 3.40 -21.71 23.94
C ILE A 26 2.98 -22.56 22.74
N TRP A 27 2.47 -23.77 22.98
CA TRP A 27 2.04 -24.67 21.90
C TRP A 27 0.80 -24.17 21.16
N SER A 28 -0.07 -23.42 21.85
CA SER A 28 -1.25 -22.77 21.27
C SER A 28 -0.98 -21.37 20.71
N TRP A 29 0.25 -20.87 20.80
CA TRP A 29 0.58 -19.55 20.27
C TRP A 29 0.71 -19.65 18.74
N GLU A 30 0.05 -18.75 18.03
CA GLU A 30 0.11 -18.63 16.57
C GLU A 30 0.86 -17.35 16.18
N ILE A 31 1.64 -17.44 15.10
CA ILE A 31 2.19 -16.29 14.38
C ILE A 31 1.37 -16.17 13.08
N GLY A 32 0.56 -15.12 12.98
CA GLY A 32 -0.46 -15.04 11.94
C GLY A 32 -1.48 -16.18 12.08
N VAL A 33 -1.47 -17.11 11.12
CA VAL A 33 -2.34 -18.31 11.11
C VAL A 33 -1.57 -19.62 11.34
N ILE A 34 -0.26 -19.54 11.59
CA ILE A 34 0.62 -20.71 11.70
C ILE A 34 0.95 -20.95 13.18
N PRO A 35 0.74 -22.17 13.72
CA PRO A 35 1.18 -22.51 15.07
C PRO A 35 2.68 -22.30 15.25
N LEU A 36 3.08 -21.69 16.37
CA LEU A 36 4.45 -21.27 16.65
C LEU A 36 5.48 -22.39 16.46
N PRO A 37 5.28 -23.63 16.95
CA PRO A 37 6.27 -24.69 16.75
C PRO A 37 6.47 -25.07 15.28
N LEU A 38 5.38 -25.09 14.49
CA LEU A 38 5.47 -25.34 13.06
C LEU A 38 6.19 -24.19 12.36
N TYR A 39 5.83 -22.94 12.69
CA TYR A 39 6.51 -21.77 12.16
C TYR A 39 8.02 -21.82 12.45
N THR A 40 8.43 -22.16 13.67
CA THR A 40 9.85 -22.25 14.05
C THR A 40 10.59 -23.30 13.22
N VAL A 41 9.99 -24.49 12.99
CA VAL A 41 10.61 -25.52 12.14
C VAL A 41 10.77 -25.02 10.70
N LEU A 42 9.72 -24.41 10.12
CA LEU A 42 9.79 -23.85 8.77
C LEU A 42 10.85 -22.75 8.65
N ALA A 43 10.91 -21.85 9.62
CA ALA A 43 11.89 -20.77 9.65
C ALA A 43 13.33 -21.32 9.76
N ILE A 44 13.57 -22.33 10.60
CA ILE A 44 14.89 -22.97 10.73
C ILE A 44 15.33 -23.60 9.40
N ILE A 45 14.44 -24.33 8.72
CA ILE A 45 14.77 -24.96 7.43
C ILE A 45 15.17 -23.89 6.41
N ILE A 46 14.43 -22.79 6.32
CA ILE A 46 14.70 -21.71 5.37
C ILE A 46 15.99 -20.96 5.72
N ILE A 47 16.23 -20.69 7.01
CA ILE A 47 17.47 -20.06 7.49
C ILE A 47 18.68 -20.96 7.22
N LEU A 48 18.58 -22.27 7.45
CA LEU A 48 19.66 -23.21 7.15
C LEU A 48 19.91 -23.31 5.64
N ALA A 49 18.86 -23.39 4.82
CA ALA A 49 18.99 -23.40 3.37
C ALA A 49 19.67 -22.11 2.85
N ALA A 50 19.31 -20.96 3.42
CA ALA A 50 20.01 -19.71 3.16
C ALA A 50 21.47 -19.79 3.63
N TYR A 51 21.75 -20.20 4.87
CA TYR A 51 23.10 -20.29 5.43
C TYR A 51 24.05 -21.16 4.59
N TYR A 52 23.56 -22.31 4.10
CA TYR A 52 24.34 -23.21 3.22
C TYR A 52 24.36 -22.78 1.75
N ASN A 53 23.71 -21.66 1.38
CA ASN A 53 23.57 -21.19 0.00
C ASN A 53 22.83 -22.16 -0.94
N GLU A 54 21.99 -23.03 -0.38
CA GLU A 54 21.17 -24.01 -1.12
C GLU A 54 19.74 -23.51 -1.38
N LEU A 55 19.45 -22.25 -1.02
CA LEU A 55 18.16 -21.64 -1.29
C LEU A 55 18.01 -21.39 -2.80
N PRO A 56 16.94 -21.88 -3.46
CA PRO A 56 16.77 -21.71 -4.89
C PRO A 56 16.49 -20.24 -5.23
N ALA A 57 17.29 -19.66 -6.13
CA ALA A 57 17.13 -18.29 -6.63
C ALA A 57 15.95 -18.16 -7.63
N ASN A 58 14.76 -18.58 -7.23
CA ASN A 58 13.54 -18.55 -8.02
C ASN A 58 12.34 -18.12 -7.17
N MET A 59 11.15 -18.17 -7.77
CA MET A 59 9.90 -17.79 -7.11
C MET A 59 9.66 -18.51 -5.78
N LEU A 60 10.03 -19.79 -5.65
CA LEU A 60 9.82 -20.56 -4.42
C LEU A 60 10.75 -20.08 -3.30
N GLY A 61 12.04 -19.90 -3.58
CA GLY A 61 12.99 -19.38 -2.58
C GLY A 61 12.68 -17.94 -2.18
N GLY A 62 12.29 -17.11 -3.16
CA GLY A 62 11.84 -15.75 -2.89
C GLY A 62 10.64 -15.71 -1.96
N PHE A 63 9.60 -16.52 -2.25
CA PHE A 63 8.42 -16.61 -1.37
C PHE A 63 8.78 -17.10 0.02
N ALA A 64 9.64 -18.11 0.14
CA ALA A 64 10.07 -18.65 1.41
C ALA A 64 10.65 -17.56 2.34
N ILE A 65 11.54 -16.71 1.82
CA ILE A 65 12.13 -15.60 2.60
C ILE A 65 11.06 -14.58 2.97
N ILE A 66 10.36 -14.03 1.98
CA ILE A 66 9.47 -12.90 2.23
C ILE A 66 8.28 -13.32 3.11
N MET A 67 7.80 -14.56 3.00
CA MET A 67 6.67 -15.05 3.79
C MET A 67 7.05 -15.32 5.24
N ILE A 68 8.19 -15.98 5.49
CA ILE A 68 8.66 -16.22 6.86
C ILE A 68 8.86 -14.89 7.59
N LEU A 69 9.62 -13.97 6.98
CA LEU A 69 9.85 -12.66 7.58
C LEU A 69 8.54 -11.85 7.69
N GLY A 70 7.71 -11.84 6.64
CA GLY A 70 6.52 -11.00 6.58
C GLY A 70 5.43 -11.43 7.56
N VAL A 71 5.19 -12.74 7.69
CA VAL A 71 4.22 -13.27 8.66
C VAL A 71 4.65 -12.93 10.09
N PHE A 72 5.94 -13.07 10.39
CA PHE A 72 6.50 -12.76 11.72
C PHE A 72 6.50 -11.27 12.04
N LEU A 73 7.06 -10.44 11.16
CA LEU A 73 7.14 -8.99 11.37
C LEU A 73 5.76 -8.33 11.36
N GLY A 74 4.86 -8.82 10.51
CA GLY A 74 3.47 -8.41 10.47
C GLY A 74 2.76 -8.72 11.79
N ASP A 75 2.87 -9.95 12.29
CA ASP A 75 2.26 -10.37 13.56
C ASP A 75 2.82 -9.59 14.78
N ILE A 76 4.14 -9.43 14.85
CA ILE A 76 4.79 -8.60 15.90
C ILE A 76 4.28 -7.15 15.83
N GLY A 77 4.22 -6.57 14.63
CA GLY A 77 3.77 -5.21 14.43
C GLY A 77 2.33 -4.97 14.87
N GLN A 78 1.47 -6.00 14.82
CA GLN A 78 0.10 -5.93 15.29
C GLN A 78 -0.01 -6.01 16.82
N ARG A 79 0.94 -6.69 17.48
CA ARG A 79 0.93 -6.92 18.93
C ARG A 79 1.52 -5.77 19.74
N ILE A 80 2.50 -5.04 19.21
CA ILE A 80 3.16 -3.94 19.93
C ILE A 80 2.19 -2.74 20.06
N PRO A 81 1.77 -2.32 21.27
CA PRO A 81 0.67 -1.37 21.46
C PRO A 81 0.85 0.02 20.85
N ILE A 82 2.07 0.56 20.85
CA ILE A 82 2.37 1.87 20.25
C ILE A 82 2.48 1.72 18.73
N LEU A 83 3.14 0.66 18.29
CA LEU A 83 3.49 0.45 16.89
C LEU A 83 2.26 0.10 16.06
N LYS A 84 1.33 -0.71 16.58
CA LYS A 84 0.07 -1.06 15.91
C LYS A 84 -0.77 0.17 15.52
N ASP A 85 -0.71 1.23 16.34
CA ASP A 85 -1.51 2.44 16.15
C ASP A 85 -0.92 3.40 15.10
N ILE A 86 0.33 3.17 14.68
CA ILE A 86 1.05 3.99 13.69
C ILE A 86 1.41 3.21 12.41
N GLY A 87 0.75 2.08 12.14
CA GLY A 87 1.03 1.27 10.95
C GLY A 87 2.14 0.25 11.13
N GLY A 88 2.35 -0.20 12.36
CA GLY A 88 3.43 -1.09 12.79
C GLY A 88 3.73 -2.31 11.92
N PRO A 89 2.72 -3.09 11.49
CA PRO A 89 2.94 -4.24 10.61
C PRO A 89 3.62 -3.84 9.30
N ALA A 90 3.19 -2.73 8.68
CA ALA A 90 3.78 -2.22 7.46
C ALA A 90 5.20 -1.68 7.70
N ILE A 91 5.38 -0.87 8.75
CA ILE A 91 6.68 -0.26 9.10
C ILE A 91 7.73 -1.33 9.40
N LEU A 92 7.41 -2.31 10.27
CA LEU A 92 8.35 -3.38 10.61
C LEU A 92 8.68 -4.25 9.41
N SER A 93 7.66 -4.67 8.65
CA SER A 93 7.88 -5.51 7.47
C SER A 93 8.68 -4.78 6.38
N LEU A 94 8.69 -3.45 6.38
CA LEU A 94 9.45 -2.66 5.42
C LEU A 94 10.89 -2.39 5.93
N PHE A 95 11.04 -1.86 7.13
CA PHE A 95 12.35 -1.39 7.62
C PHE A 95 13.23 -2.50 8.18
N VAL A 96 12.68 -3.48 8.90
CA VAL A 96 13.53 -4.55 9.47
C VAL A 96 14.30 -5.28 8.37
N PRO A 97 13.68 -5.72 7.26
CA PRO A 97 14.43 -6.34 6.17
C PRO A 97 15.42 -5.39 5.49
N SER A 98 15.08 -4.10 5.38
CA SER A 98 16.02 -3.08 4.86
C SER A 98 17.29 -2.99 5.73
N PHE A 99 17.13 -3.02 7.06
CA PHE A 99 18.25 -3.07 8.01
C PHE A 99 19.04 -4.38 7.89
N LEU A 100 18.37 -5.52 7.67
CA LEU A 100 19.06 -6.79 7.46
C LEU A 100 19.94 -6.75 6.20
N VAL A 101 19.52 -6.04 5.15
CA VAL A 101 20.36 -5.78 3.96
C VAL A 101 21.52 -4.86 4.31
N PHE A 102 21.25 -3.72 4.95
CA PHE A 102 22.27 -2.72 5.31
C PHE A 102 23.40 -3.29 6.18
N TYR A 103 23.06 -4.15 7.15
CA TYR A 103 24.06 -4.83 8.00
C TYR A 103 24.64 -6.10 7.36
N ASN A 104 24.35 -6.39 6.09
CA ASN A 104 24.81 -7.59 5.36
C ASN A 104 24.45 -8.91 6.06
N VAL A 105 23.29 -8.97 6.72
CA VAL A 105 22.78 -10.19 7.38
C VAL A 105 22.18 -11.16 6.36
N LEU A 106 21.56 -10.65 5.30
CA LEU A 106 21.07 -11.47 4.20
C LEU A 106 22.21 -11.79 3.23
N ASN A 107 22.39 -13.08 2.92
CA ASN A 107 23.39 -13.51 1.95
C ASN A 107 22.94 -13.27 0.50
N SER A 108 23.87 -13.39 -0.44
CA SER A 108 23.63 -13.16 -1.87
C SER A 108 22.52 -14.05 -2.44
N THR A 109 22.49 -15.34 -2.12
CA THR A 109 21.43 -16.25 -2.60
C THR A 109 20.04 -15.83 -2.12
N SER A 110 19.91 -15.31 -0.90
CA SER A 110 18.64 -14.76 -0.41
C SER A 110 18.24 -13.49 -1.18
N LEU A 111 19.19 -12.59 -1.41
CA LEU A 111 18.96 -11.36 -2.17
C LEU A 111 18.56 -11.68 -3.61
N ASP A 112 19.23 -12.63 -4.26
CA ASP A 112 18.94 -13.07 -5.62
C ASP A 112 17.55 -13.71 -5.72
N ALA A 113 17.17 -14.54 -4.75
CA ALA A 113 15.85 -15.17 -4.70
C ALA A 113 14.72 -14.11 -4.57
N VAL A 114 14.89 -13.14 -3.66
CA VAL A 114 13.92 -12.04 -3.49
C VAL A 114 13.90 -11.14 -4.71
N THR A 115 15.06 -10.83 -5.29
CA THR A 115 15.18 -10.04 -6.52
C THR A 115 14.46 -10.71 -7.68
N ASN A 116 14.65 -12.02 -7.86
CA ASN A 116 13.99 -12.80 -8.90
C ASN A 116 12.47 -12.88 -8.71
N LEU A 117 11.98 -12.95 -7.47
CA LEU A 117 10.54 -12.89 -7.21
C LEU A 117 9.95 -11.51 -7.56
N MET A 118 10.59 -10.45 -7.09
CA MET A 118 10.03 -9.10 -7.13
C MET A 118 10.23 -8.41 -8.49
N LYS A 119 11.43 -8.50 -9.07
CA LYS A 119 11.80 -7.84 -10.34
C LYS A 119 11.58 -8.77 -11.54
N THR A 120 12.07 -10.01 -11.49
CA THR A 120 12.01 -10.92 -12.65
C THR A 120 10.62 -11.52 -12.82
N SER A 121 10.03 -12.06 -11.74
CA SER A 121 8.70 -12.67 -11.75
C SER A 121 7.57 -11.64 -11.60
N ASN A 122 7.91 -10.36 -11.40
CA ASN A 122 6.97 -9.24 -11.28
C ASN A 122 5.87 -9.44 -10.24
N PHE A 123 6.20 -10.07 -9.10
CA PHE A 123 5.22 -10.35 -8.05
C PHE A 123 4.51 -9.08 -7.53
N LEU A 124 5.21 -7.95 -7.48
CA LEU A 124 4.62 -6.66 -7.11
C LEU A 124 3.49 -6.25 -8.07
N TYR A 125 3.73 -6.29 -9.37
CA TYR A 125 2.72 -5.92 -10.35
C TYR A 125 1.57 -6.92 -10.39
N PHE A 126 1.85 -8.22 -10.21
CA PHE A 126 0.81 -9.23 -10.04
C PHE A 126 -0.09 -8.92 -8.84
N TYR A 127 0.51 -8.58 -7.69
CA TYR A 127 -0.21 -8.18 -6.48
C TYR A 127 -1.08 -6.94 -6.74
N ILE A 128 -0.52 -5.87 -7.34
CA ILE A 128 -1.25 -4.65 -7.67
C ILE A 128 -2.41 -4.95 -8.63
N ALA A 129 -2.18 -5.75 -9.67
CA ALA A 129 -3.23 -6.13 -10.63
C ALA A 129 -4.39 -6.85 -9.95
N CYS A 130 -4.09 -7.82 -9.06
CA CYS A 130 -5.12 -8.53 -8.29
C CYS A 130 -5.94 -7.58 -7.43
N LEU A 131 -5.29 -6.67 -6.72
CA LEU A 131 -5.97 -5.70 -5.85
C LEU A 131 -6.82 -4.72 -6.65
N VAL A 132 -6.26 -4.11 -7.69
CA VAL A 132 -6.94 -3.08 -8.47
C VAL A 132 -8.14 -3.68 -9.19
N VAL A 133 -7.93 -4.75 -9.96
CA VAL A 133 -9.00 -5.37 -10.75
C VAL A 133 -10.07 -5.95 -9.83
N GLY A 134 -9.67 -6.70 -8.79
CA GLY A 134 -10.63 -7.31 -7.87
C GLY A 134 -11.43 -6.30 -7.05
N SER A 135 -10.82 -5.20 -6.60
CA SER A 135 -11.54 -4.14 -5.86
C SER A 135 -12.43 -3.27 -6.76
N ILE A 136 -12.05 -3.01 -8.02
CA ILE A 136 -12.92 -2.31 -8.99
C ILE A 136 -14.14 -3.16 -9.33
N LEU A 137 -13.92 -4.42 -9.72
CA LEU A 137 -15.00 -5.33 -10.12
C LEU A 137 -15.94 -5.64 -8.94
N GLY A 138 -15.40 -5.70 -7.72
CA GLY A 138 -16.18 -5.87 -6.49
C GLY A 138 -16.91 -4.61 -5.99
N MET A 139 -16.72 -3.44 -6.63
CA MET A 139 -17.34 -2.18 -6.20
C MET A 139 -18.68 -1.91 -6.87
N ASN A 140 -19.55 -1.12 -6.24
CA ASN A 140 -20.71 -0.58 -6.96
C ASN A 140 -20.29 0.43 -8.03
N ARG A 141 -20.81 0.27 -9.26
CA ARG A 141 -20.48 1.13 -10.43
C ARG A 141 -20.72 2.63 -10.20
N THR A 142 -21.76 3.00 -9.45
CA THR A 142 -22.05 4.42 -9.17
C THR A 142 -21.04 5.02 -8.21
N VAL A 143 -20.63 4.26 -7.20
CA VAL A 143 -19.61 4.68 -6.23
C VAL A 143 -18.25 4.83 -6.91
N LEU A 144 -17.91 3.90 -7.81
CA LEU A 144 -16.68 3.93 -8.59
C LEU A 144 -16.51 5.24 -9.39
N ILE A 145 -17.49 5.57 -10.23
CA ILE A 145 -17.42 6.76 -11.10
C ILE A 145 -17.44 8.06 -10.29
N GLN A 146 -18.33 8.15 -9.30
CA GLN A 146 -18.39 9.33 -8.43
C GLN A 146 -17.08 9.51 -7.66
N GLY A 147 -16.45 8.41 -7.25
CA GLY A 147 -15.14 8.43 -6.59
C GLY A 147 -14.07 9.02 -7.49
N PHE A 148 -13.91 8.49 -8.72
CA PHE A 148 -12.88 8.96 -9.64
C PHE A 148 -13.02 10.44 -10.00
N ILE A 149 -14.23 10.90 -10.34
CA ILE A 149 -14.45 12.30 -10.73
C ILE A 149 -14.17 13.24 -9.56
N ARG A 150 -14.67 12.92 -8.36
CA ARG A 150 -14.54 13.81 -7.19
C ARG A 150 -13.12 13.86 -6.63
N MET A 151 -12.37 12.77 -6.76
CA MET A 151 -11.04 12.65 -6.19
C MET A 151 -9.99 13.51 -6.89
N PHE A 152 -10.21 13.89 -8.15
CA PHE A 152 -9.28 14.75 -8.88
C PHE A 152 -9.08 16.11 -8.18
N VAL A 153 -10.13 16.68 -7.58
CA VAL A 153 -10.07 17.99 -6.93
C VAL A 153 -9.21 17.96 -5.65
N PRO A 154 -9.41 17.05 -4.67
CA PRO A 154 -8.51 16.90 -3.53
C PRO A 154 -7.07 16.56 -3.92
N LEU A 155 -6.84 15.82 -5.01
CA LEU A 155 -5.50 15.51 -5.49
C LEU A 155 -4.75 16.78 -5.91
N VAL A 156 -5.33 17.56 -6.85
CA VAL A 156 -4.70 18.79 -7.35
C VAL A 156 -4.53 19.82 -6.23
N ALA A 157 -5.55 20.02 -5.40
CA ALA A 157 -5.46 20.92 -4.26
C ALA A 157 -4.42 20.44 -3.23
N GLY A 158 -4.28 19.12 -3.06
CA GLY A 158 -3.24 18.50 -2.24
C GLY A 158 -1.84 18.81 -2.75
N THR A 159 -1.60 18.57 -4.04
CA THR A 159 -0.32 18.88 -4.70
C THR A 159 0.06 20.35 -4.52
N ILE A 160 -0.86 21.29 -4.75
CA ILE A 160 -0.60 22.73 -4.55
C ILE A 160 -0.27 23.04 -3.09
N ALA A 161 -1.05 22.50 -2.14
CA ALA A 161 -0.82 22.72 -0.72
C ALA A 161 0.54 22.14 -0.26
N ALA A 162 0.91 20.97 -0.78
CA ALA A 162 2.16 20.29 -0.48
C ALA A 162 3.38 21.05 -1.01
N VAL A 163 3.28 21.59 -2.24
CA VAL A 163 4.28 22.49 -2.81
C VAL A 163 4.43 23.76 -1.99
N ALA A 164 3.33 24.43 -1.65
CA ALA A 164 3.35 25.64 -0.84
C ALA A 164 3.95 25.39 0.55
N ALA A 165 3.51 24.33 1.24
CA ALA A 165 4.00 23.99 2.57
C ALA A 165 5.49 23.59 2.56
N GLY A 166 5.90 22.75 1.62
CA GLY A 166 7.28 22.31 1.51
C GLY A 166 8.26 23.44 1.22
N ILE A 167 7.91 24.36 0.32
CA ILE A 167 8.73 25.56 0.04
C ILE A 167 8.76 26.50 1.24
N LEU A 168 7.61 26.77 1.87
CA LEU A 168 7.52 27.66 3.03
C LEU A 168 8.38 27.14 4.20
N VAL A 169 8.24 25.86 4.53
CA VAL A 169 9.02 25.22 5.60
C VAL A 169 10.49 25.14 5.20
N GLY A 170 10.79 24.85 3.93
CA GLY A 170 12.16 24.90 3.41
C GLY A 170 12.84 26.25 3.67
N PHE A 171 12.17 27.35 3.34
CA PHE A 171 12.70 28.69 3.61
C PHE A 171 12.97 28.95 5.10
N ILE A 172 12.08 28.50 5.98
CA ILE A 172 12.25 28.66 7.44
C ILE A 172 13.55 27.98 7.92
N PHE A 173 13.92 26.86 7.28
CA PHE A 173 15.13 26.12 7.61
C PHE A 173 16.33 26.42 6.70
N GLY A 174 16.26 27.50 5.90
CA GLY A 174 17.37 27.96 5.06
C GLY A 174 17.55 27.23 3.74
N TYR A 175 16.59 26.40 3.32
CA TYR A 175 16.59 25.81 1.98
C TYR A 175 16.10 26.84 0.97
N SER A 176 16.66 26.84 -0.24
CA SER A 176 16.13 27.63 -1.33
C SER A 176 14.78 27.05 -1.82
N ALA A 177 13.96 27.87 -2.48
CA ALA A 177 12.74 27.38 -3.14
C ALA A 177 13.08 26.31 -4.20
N TYR A 178 14.20 26.48 -4.89
CA TYR A 178 14.68 25.53 -5.90
C TYR A 178 14.99 24.16 -5.28
N ASP A 179 15.79 24.14 -4.21
CA ASP A 179 16.19 22.89 -3.55
C ASP A 179 14.98 22.21 -2.90
N SER A 180 14.15 23.00 -2.21
CA SER A 180 12.93 22.49 -1.57
C SER A 180 11.98 21.88 -2.58
N PHE A 181 11.73 22.57 -3.70
CA PHE A 181 10.79 22.10 -4.71
C PHE A 181 11.30 20.89 -5.47
N PHE A 182 12.47 21.00 -6.13
CA PHE A 182 12.94 19.98 -7.08
C PHE A 182 13.54 18.75 -6.39
N PHE A 183 14.16 18.90 -5.21
CA PHE A 183 14.89 17.81 -4.57
C PHE A 183 14.23 17.26 -3.31
N VAL A 184 13.15 17.89 -2.81
CA VAL A 184 12.40 17.39 -1.65
C VAL A 184 10.93 17.18 -1.98
N VAL A 185 10.19 18.23 -2.36
CA VAL A 185 8.75 18.14 -2.59
C VAL A 185 8.44 17.23 -3.79
N VAL A 186 8.99 17.55 -4.96
CA VAL A 186 8.70 16.83 -6.21
C VAL A 186 8.94 15.34 -6.05
N PRO A 187 10.08 14.85 -5.50
CA PRO A 187 10.29 13.42 -5.29
C PRO A 187 9.27 12.75 -4.38
N ILE A 188 8.82 13.44 -3.32
CA ILE A 188 7.78 12.90 -2.42
C ILE A 188 6.47 12.67 -3.18
N ILE A 189 6.10 13.57 -4.10
CA ILE A 189 4.84 13.50 -4.86
C ILE A 189 5.03 13.09 -6.34
N ALA A 190 6.15 12.44 -6.68
CA ALA A 190 6.46 12.02 -8.05
C ALA A 190 5.77 10.71 -8.48
N GLY A 191 5.13 9.99 -7.56
CA GLY A 191 4.55 8.67 -7.85
C GLY A 191 5.51 7.49 -7.63
N GLY A 192 6.52 7.66 -6.79
CA GLY A 192 7.44 6.61 -6.35
C GLY A 192 8.68 6.42 -7.22
N ILE A 193 9.46 5.37 -6.91
CA ILE A 193 10.77 5.15 -7.55
C ILE A 193 10.61 4.83 -9.04
N GLY A 194 9.88 3.76 -9.37
CA GLY A 194 9.81 3.26 -10.74
C GLY A 194 9.13 4.18 -11.74
N GLU A 195 8.04 4.84 -11.32
CA GLU A 195 7.17 5.61 -12.22
C GLU A 195 7.37 7.12 -12.09
N GLY A 196 8.07 7.55 -11.04
CA GLY A 196 8.33 8.96 -10.76
C GLY A 196 9.81 9.29 -10.82
N ILE A 197 10.56 8.83 -9.82
CA ILE A 197 11.97 9.22 -9.61
C ILE A 197 12.86 8.80 -10.78
N LEU A 198 12.68 7.61 -11.34
CA LEU A 198 13.49 7.16 -12.48
C LEU A 198 13.29 8.07 -13.72
N PRO A 199 12.05 8.29 -14.23
CA PRO A 199 11.82 9.27 -15.30
C PRO A 199 12.30 10.69 -14.95
N LEU A 200 12.08 11.14 -13.71
CA LEU A 200 12.49 12.46 -13.25
C LEU A 200 14.02 12.62 -13.27
N SER A 201 14.75 11.58 -12.84
CA SER A 201 16.22 11.56 -12.83
C SER A 201 16.81 11.58 -14.24
N ILE A 202 16.17 10.90 -15.19
CA ILE A 202 16.53 10.96 -16.61
C ILE A 202 16.32 12.38 -17.16
N ALA A 203 15.17 13.00 -16.84
CA ALA A 203 14.89 14.37 -17.25
C ALA A 203 15.89 15.37 -16.65
N TYR A 204 16.22 15.24 -15.37
CA TYR A 204 17.19 16.11 -14.70
C TYR A 204 18.59 15.91 -15.28
N SER A 205 18.98 14.67 -15.56
CA SER A 205 20.23 14.35 -16.25
C SER A 205 20.37 15.07 -17.59
N GLN A 206 19.30 15.08 -18.39
CA GLN A 206 19.29 15.76 -19.69
C GLN A 206 19.34 17.29 -19.58
N ILE A 207 18.80 17.87 -18.50
CA ILE A 207 18.71 19.32 -18.31
C ILE A 207 19.95 19.88 -17.61
N LEU A 208 20.45 19.19 -16.59
CA LEU A 208 21.50 19.67 -15.68
C LEU A 208 22.89 19.05 -15.97
N GLY A 209 22.97 18.03 -16.83
CA GLY A 209 24.22 17.50 -17.37
C GLY A 209 24.97 16.46 -16.51
N SER A 210 24.45 16.04 -15.35
CA SER A 210 25.00 14.91 -14.57
C SER A 210 24.34 13.59 -14.95
N SER A 211 24.90 12.45 -14.54
CA SER A 211 24.30 11.13 -14.81
C SER A 211 22.98 10.94 -14.06
N ALA A 212 22.08 10.11 -14.61
CA ALA A 212 20.79 9.81 -13.97
C ALA A 212 20.97 9.17 -12.58
N ASP A 213 21.99 8.32 -12.39
CA ASP A 213 22.24 7.63 -11.11
C ASP A 213 22.51 8.60 -9.97
N VAL A 214 23.21 9.72 -10.24
CA VAL A 214 23.46 10.77 -9.23
C VAL A 214 22.13 11.37 -8.75
N TYR A 215 21.21 11.66 -9.68
CA TYR A 215 19.89 12.18 -9.33
C TYR A 215 19.03 11.12 -8.63
N VAL A 216 19.11 9.84 -9.01
CA VAL A 216 18.40 8.77 -8.30
C VAL A 216 18.80 8.75 -6.83
N SER A 217 20.11 8.70 -6.52
CA SER A 217 20.60 8.70 -5.14
C SER A 217 20.21 9.97 -4.37
N GLN A 218 20.08 11.12 -5.04
CA GLN A 218 19.67 12.37 -4.41
C GLN A 218 18.15 12.43 -4.12
N LEU A 219 17.31 11.88 -5.00
CA LEU A 219 15.85 12.05 -4.96
C LEU A 219 15.15 10.93 -4.16
N VAL A 220 15.70 9.71 -4.18
CA VAL A 220 15.13 8.53 -3.47
C VAL A 220 14.94 8.76 -1.96
N PRO A 221 15.90 9.36 -1.22
CA PRO A 221 15.75 9.59 0.22
C PRO A 221 14.49 10.37 0.61
N ALA A 222 14.14 11.42 -0.14
CA ALA A 222 12.96 12.23 0.14
C ALA A 222 11.67 11.39 0.01
N ALA A 223 11.57 10.57 -1.05
CA ALA A 223 10.41 9.72 -1.29
C ALA A 223 10.27 8.62 -0.21
N ILE A 224 11.38 8.05 0.26
CA ILE A 224 11.36 7.06 1.34
C ILE A 224 10.86 7.69 2.64
N ILE A 225 11.45 8.83 3.02
CA ILE A 225 11.07 9.55 4.26
C ILE A 225 9.60 10.00 4.17
N GLY A 226 9.19 10.57 3.03
CA GLY A 226 7.79 10.92 2.75
C GLY A 226 6.86 9.72 2.93
N ASN A 227 7.22 8.56 2.39
CA ASN A 227 6.44 7.33 2.52
C ASN A 227 6.30 6.86 3.99
N VAL A 228 7.35 6.99 4.81
CA VAL A 228 7.25 6.67 6.26
C VAL A 228 6.19 7.52 6.94
N PHE A 229 6.25 8.83 6.74
CA PHE A 229 5.29 9.74 7.34
C PHE A 229 3.90 9.56 6.76
N ALA A 230 3.77 9.22 5.48
CA ALA A 230 2.50 8.88 4.86
C ALA A 230 1.84 7.66 5.53
N ILE A 231 2.61 6.60 5.81
CA ILE A 231 2.15 5.40 6.53
C ILE A 231 1.67 5.76 7.94
N ILE A 232 2.49 6.51 8.69
CA ILE A 232 2.16 6.93 10.06
C ILE A 232 0.89 7.77 10.05
N CYS A 233 0.83 8.80 9.21
CA CYS A 233 -0.31 9.69 9.18
C CYS A 233 -1.59 8.98 8.69
N ALA A 234 -1.51 8.02 7.78
CA ALA A 234 -2.66 7.22 7.38
C ALA A 234 -3.19 6.33 8.53
N ALA A 235 -2.30 5.75 9.34
CA ALA A 235 -2.69 5.03 10.55
C ALA A 235 -3.33 5.96 11.60
N LEU A 236 -2.80 7.18 11.77
CA LEU A 236 -3.41 8.20 12.62
C LEU A 236 -4.79 8.64 12.11
N MET A 237 -4.96 8.75 10.79
CA MET A 237 -6.26 9.04 10.18
C MET A 237 -7.27 7.91 10.40
N LYS A 238 -6.83 6.64 10.33
CA LYS A 238 -7.67 5.49 10.74
C LYS A 238 -8.11 5.64 12.19
N LYS A 239 -7.18 5.93 13.11
CA LYS A 239 -7.48 6.11 14.54
C LYS A 239 -8.46 7.26 14.78
N LEU A 240 -8.34 8.36 14.02
CA LEU A 240 -9.30 9.45 14.05
C LEU A 240 -10.69 8.99 13.57
N GLY A 241 -10.75 8.24 12.47
CA GLY A 241 -12.00 7.70 11.94
C GLY A 241 -12.68 6.70 12.87
N ASP A 242 -11.91 5.88 13.59
CA ASP A 242 -12.44 4.94 14.57
C ASP A 242 -13.07 5.68 15.78
N LYS A 243 -12.51 6.84 16.16
CA LYS A 243 -13.05 7.70 17.22
C LYS A 243 -14.21 8.59 16.75
N ARG A 244 -14.25 8.95 15.47
CA ARG A 244 -15.24 9.86 14.87
C ARG A 244 -15.92 9.21 13.67
N PRO A 245 -16.94 8.36 13.91
CA PRO A 245 -17.66 7.64 12.86
C PRO A 245 -18.31 8.55 11.80
N ASP A 246 -18.61 9.81 12.14
CA ASP A 246 -19.17 10.82 11.23
C ASP A 246 -18.21 11.21 10.08
N LEU A 247 -16.91 11.04 10.32
CA LEU A 247 -15.83 11.34 9.37
C LEU A 247 -15.39 10.10 8.58
N ASN A 248 -15.82 8.92 9.01
CA ASN A 248 -15.32 7.62 8.60
C ASN A 248 -16.33 6.88 7.70
N GLY A 249 -15.93 6.60 6.48
CA GLY A 249 -16.68 5.80 5.51
C GLY A 249 -16.41 4.29 5.56
N ASN A 250 -15.52 3.80 6.43
CA ASN A 250 -15.14 2.39 6.59
C ASN A 250 -14.81 1.69 5.25
N GLY A 251 -14.04 2.38 4.41
CA GLY A 251 -13.63 1.91 3.09
C GLY A 251 -14.47 2.49 1.94
N ARG A 252 -15.44 3.36 2.24
CA ARG A 252 -16.24 4.08 1.24
C ARG A 252 -15.74 5.50 1.06
N LEU A 253 -15.36 5.85 -0.16
CA LEU A 253 -14.81 7.17 -0.45
C LEU A 253 -15.89 8.26 -0.54
N VAL A 254 -17.06 7.96 -1.11
CA VAL A 254 -18.09 8.96 -1.45
C VAL A 254 -19.32 8.84 -0.55
N LYS A 255 -19.84 9.99 -0.08
CA LYS A 255 -21.14 10.08 0.62
C LYS A 255 -22.24 10.26 -0.42
N SER A 256 -23.08 9.24 -0.63
CA SER A 256 -24.23 9.34 -1.53
C SER A 256 -25.43 8.59 -0.93
N LYS A 257 -26.64 9.18 -0.99
CA LYS A 257 -27.87 8.57 -0.46
C LYS A 257 -28.15 7.22 -1.14
N LYS A 258 -28.05 7.17 -2.47
CA LYS A 258 -28.10 5.92 -3.26
C LYS A 258 -26.97 4.96 -2.87
N ALA A 259 -25.76 5.45 -2.63
CA ALA A 259 -24.65 4.59 -2.19
C ALA A 259 -24.90 3.98 -0.81
N ASN A 260 -25.48 4.73 0.13
CA ASN A 260 -25.82 4.25 1.45
C ASN A 260 -26.99 3.23 1.43
N GLU A 261 -28.01 3.45 0.59
CA GLU A 261 -29.10 2.48 0.38
C GLU A 261 -28.62 1.17 -0.25
N ILE A 262 -27.77 1.26 -1.28
CA ILE A 262 -27.19 0.10 -1.97
C ILE A 262 -26.26 -0.70 -1.06
N PHE A 263 -25.47 -0.04 -0.21
CA PHE A 263 -24.56 -0.73 0.71
C PHE A 263 -25.24 -1.30 1.96
N ASN A 264 -26.40 -0.77 2.35
CA ASN A 264 -27.18 -1.30 3.47
C ASN A 264 -28.01 -2.52 3.07
N GLN A 265 -28.18 -2.77 1.76
CA GLN A 265 -28.53 -4.09 1.26
C GLN A 265 -27.31 -4.98 1.48
N LYS A 266 -27.38 -5.90 2.44
CA LYS A 266 -26.38 -6.97 2.57
C LYS A 266 -26.38 -7.73 1.23
N GLU A 267 -25.42 -7.44 0.35
CA GLU A 267 -25.00 -8.42 -0.64
C GLU A 267 -24.66 -9.66 0.18
N ALA A 268 -25.45 -10.72 0.02
CA ALA A 268 -25.18 -11.99 0.68
C ALA A 268 -23.72 -12.33 0.36
N GLU A 269 -22.87 -12.48 1.39
CA GLU A 269 -21.48 -12.86 1.18
C GLU A 269 -21.50 -14.14 0.34
N ALA A 270 -21.13 -14.00 -0.93
CA ALA A 270 -21.10 -15.10 -1.85
C ALA A 270 -20.16 -16.15 -1.24
N LYS A 271 -20.65 -17.39 -1.12
CA LYS A 271 -19.85 -18.50 -0.59
C LYS A 271 -18.51 -18.51 -1.32
N ILE A 272 -17.42 -18.61 -0.56
CA ILE A 272 -16.07 -18.64 -1.14
C ILE A 272 -15.98 -19.83 -2.10
N ASP A 273 -15.56 -19.55 -3.34
CA ASP A 273 -15.38 -20.54 -4.39
C ASP A 273 -13.96 -20.40 -4.97
N PHE A 274 -13.10 -21.36 -4.62
CA PHE A 274 -11.71 -21.38 -5.05
C PHE A 274 -11.53 -21.45 -6.58
N LYS A 275 -12.50 -22.03 -7.32
CA LYS A 275 -12.43 -22.05 -8.78
C LYS A 275 -12.68 -20.67 -9.36
N LEU A 276 -13.60 -19.90 -8.76
CA LEU A 276 -13.84 -18.51 -9.16
C LEU A 276 -12.64 -17.62 -8.84
N MET A 277 -11.90 -17.87 -7.76
CA MET A 277 -10.63 -17.18 -7.50
C MET A 277 -9.62 -17.41 -8.62
N GLY A 278 -9.55 -18.64 -9.17
CA GLY A 278 -8.72 -18.95 -10.34
C GLY A 278 -9.11 -18.14 -11.59
N ALA A 279 -10.40 -17.96 -11.84
CA ALA A 279 -10.88 -17.05 -12.89
C ALA A 279 -10.49 -15.58 -12.59
N GLY A 280 -10.53 -15.18 -11.33
CA GLY A 280 -10.02 -13.90 -10.86
C GLY A 280 -8.55 -13.66 -11.23
N VAL A 281 -7.71 -14.70 -11.16
CA VAL A 281 -6.28 -14.61 -11.52
C VAL A 281 -6.14 -14.28 -13.00
N LEU A 282 -6.87 -15.03 -13.85
CA LEU A 282 -6.88 -14.78 -15.28
C LEU A 282 -7.36 -13.37 -15.62
N LEU A 283 -8.41 -12.87 -14.95
CA LEU A 283 -8.90 -11.50 -15.15
C LEU A 283 -7.83 -10.47 -14.77
N ALA A 284 -7.21 -10.60 -13.60
CA ALA A 284 -6.17 -9.67 -13.15
C ALA A 284 -5.02 -9.59 -14.16
N CYS A 285 -4.51 -10.75 -14.61
CA CYS A 285 -3.46 -10.82 -15.63
C CYS A 285 -3.91 -10.23 -16.97
N THR A 286 -5.14 -10.55 -17.41
CA THR A 286 -5.67 -10.08 -18.70
C THR A 286 -5.83 -8.57 -18.72
N PHE A 287 -6.40 -7.97 -17.68
CA PHE A 287 -6.54 -6.52 -17.59
C PHE A 287 -5.19 -5.80 -17.53
N PHE A 288 -4.19 -6.38 -16.83
CA PHE A 288 -2.84 -5.85 -16.81
C PHE A 288 -2.19 -5.87 -18.20
N ILE A 289 -2.23 -7.03 -18.88
CA ILE A 289 -1.70 -7.19 -20.24
C ILE A 289 -2.42 -6.27 -21.23
N PHE A 290 -3.75 -6.17 -21.12
CA PHE A 290 -4.56 -5.30 -21.96
C PHE A 290 -4.21 -3.82 -21.75
N GLY A 291 -3.98 -3.40 -20.51
CA GLY A 291 -3.49 -2.06 -20.20
C GLY A 291 -2.15 -1.76 -20.89
N GLY A 292 -1.18 -2.67 -20.79
CA GLY A 292 0.11 -2.54 -21.49
C GLY A 292 0.01 -2.62 -23.02
N LEU A 293 -0.97 -3.34 -23.55
CA LEU A 293 -1.26 -3.33 -24.99
C LEU A 293 -1.78 -1.97 -25.45
N LEU A 294 -2.74 -1.40 -24.70
CA LEU A 294 -3.30 -0.08 -25.00
C LEU A 294 -2.27 1.05 -24.86
N GLU A 295 -1.30 0.91 -23.96
CA GLU A 295 -0.21 1.88 -23.78
C GLU A 295 0.55 2.14 -25.08
N LYS A 296 0.74 1.12 -25.93
CA LYS A 296 1.40 1.26 -27.25
C LYS A 296 0.65 2.17 -28.22
N PHE A 297 -0.65 2.36 -28.02
CA PHE A 297 -1.50 3.15 -28.91
C PHE A 297 -1.87 4.51 -28.31
N ILE A 298 -2.03 4.57 -26.99
CA ILE A 298 -2.56 5.74 -26.27
C ILE A 298 -1.44 6.54 -25.56
N PHE A 299 -0.24 5.97 -25.42
CA PHE A 299 0.92 6.58 -24.74
C PHE A 299 0.64 7.04 -23.29
N ILE A 300 -0.29 6.36 -22.62
CA ILE A 300 -0.60 6.50 -21.20
C ILE A 300 -0.08 5.26 -20.47
N PRO A 301 0.52 5.37 -19.27
CA PRO A 301 1.03 4.23 -18.52
C PRO A 301 0.03 3.07 -18.42
N GLY A 302 0.46 1.86 -18.75
CA GLY A 302 -0.41 0.69 -18.94
C GLY A 302 -1.25 0.33 -17.72
N ALA A 303 -0.75 0.57 -16.50
CA ALA A 303 -1.55 0.34 -15.30
C ALA A 303 -2.66 1.37 -15.06
N ILE A 304 -2.51 2.61 -15.55
CA ILE A 304 -3.63 3.57 -15.56
C ILE A 304 -4.70 3.05 -16.54
N LEU A 305 -4.27 2.57 -17.71
CA LEU A 305 -5.16 1.99 -18.70
C LEU A 305 -5.82 0.69 -18.19
N MET A 306 -5.14 -0.10 -17.36
CA MET A 306 -5.74 -1.23 -16.64
C MET A 306 -6.89 -0.78 -15.73
N ILE A 307 -6.69 0.27 -14.93
CA ILE A 307 -7.73 0.84 -14.05
C ILE A 307 -8.93 1.32 -14.87
N ILE A 308 -8.67 2.10 -15.93
CA ILE A 308 -9.72 2.65 -16.80
C ILE A 308 -10.47 1.51 -17.48
N SER A 309 -9.77 0.49 -17.98
CA SER A 309 -10.38 -0.66 -18.65
C SER A 309 -11.25 -1.48 -17.69
N ALA A 310 -10.76 -1.79 -16.49
CA ALA A 310 -11.54 -2.50 -15.48
C ALA A 310 -12.79 -1.70 -15.07
N ALA A 311 -12.65 -0.39 -14.92
CA ALA A 311 -13.76 0.49 -14.60
C ALA A 311 -14.79 0.60 -15.74
N ALA A 312 -14.33 0.66 -16.99
CA ALA A 312 -15.18 0.69 -18.17
C ALA A 312 -15.98 -0.61 -18.30
N VAL A 313 -15.33 -1.77 -18.15
CA VAL A 313 -16.01 -3.08 -18.14
C VAL A 313 -17.04 -3.18 -17.03
N LYS A 314 -16.69 -2.71 -15.82
CA LYS A 314 -17.62 -2.67 -14.69
C LYS A 314 -18.81 -1.75 -14.93
N TYR A 315 -18.58 -0.59 -15.53
CA TYR A 315 -19.64 0.37 -15.83
C TYR A 315 -20.59 -0.15 -16.91
N ALA A 316 -20.04 -0.71 -17.99
CA ALA A 316 -20.78 -1.29 -19.09
C ALA A 316 -21.52 -2.58 -18.71
N ASN A 317 -21.25 -3.16 -17.53
CA ASN A 317 -21.88 -4.37 -17.02
C ASN A 317 -21.75 -5.56 -17.98
N VAL A 318 -20.58 -5.68 -18.62
CA VAL A 318 -20.27 -6.71 -19.62
C VAL A 318 -19.88 -8.03 -18.97
N LEU A 319 -19.26 -7.98 -17.78
CA LEU A 319 -18.75 -9.15 -17.10
C LEU A 319 -19.86 -9.84 -16.28
N PRO A 320 -20.01 -11.18 -16.33
CA PRO A 320 -20.94 -11.89 -15.46
C PRO A 320 -20.60 -11.70 -13.98
N LYS A 321 -21.60 -11.52 -13.12
CA LYS A 321 -21.42 -11.29 -11.67
C LYS A 321 -20.51 -12.32 -10.98
N LYS A 322 -20.60 -13.61 -11.34
CA LYS A 322 -19.71 -14.67 -10.82
C LYS A 322 -18.21 -14.39 -11.06
N MET A 323 -17.88 -13.75 -12.18
CA MET A 323 -16.50 -13.40 -12.53
C MET A 323 -16.02 -12.19 -11.72
N GLU A 324 -16.91 -11.23 -11.48
CA GLU A 324 -16.64 -10.11 -10.58
C GLU A 324 -16.38 -10.60 -9.15
N ASP A 325 -17.23 -11.52 -8.66
CA ASP A 325 -17.11 -12.11 -7.33
C ASP A 325 -15.81 -12.91 -7.21
N GLY A 326 -15.43 -13.67 -8.23
CA GLY A 326 -14.15 -14.39 -8.29
C GLY A 326 -12.94 -13.48 -8.19
N ALA A 327 -12.93 -12.37 -8.96
CA ALA A 327 -11.88 -11.35 -8.88
C ALA A 327 -11.83 -10.67 -7.50
N TYR A 328 -13.00 -10.38 -6.91
CA TYR A 328 -13.10 -9.81 -5.57
C TYR A 328 -12.59 -10.77 -4.48
N GLN A 329 -12.94 -12.06 -4.54
CA GLN A 329 -12.45 -13.09 -3.62
C GLN A 329 -10.92 -13.24 -3.73
N LEU A 330 -10.37 -13.24 -4.94
CA LEU A 330 -8.92 -13.24 -5.15
C LEU A 330 -8.27 -12.01 -4.50
N TYR A 331 -8.81 -10.81 -4.72
CA TYR A 331 -8.31 -9.59 -4.08
C TYR A 331 -8.26 -9.74 -2.55
N LYS A 332 -9.32 -10.27 -1.93
CA LYS A 332 -9.36 -10.48 -0.48
C LYS A 332 -8.33 -11.48 0.01
N PHE A 333 -8.11 -12.57 -0.73
CA PHE A 333 -7.06 -13.53 -0.41
C PHE A 333 -5.65 -12.91 -0.52
N ILE A 334 -5.34 -12.24 -1.63
CA ILE A 334 -4.03 -11.64 -1.87
C ILE A 334 -3.72 -10.55 -0.84
N SER A 335 -4.67 -9.65 -0.56
CA SER A 335 -4.50 -8.55 0.40
C SER A 335 -4.47 -8.99 1.87
N SER A 336 -5.03 -10.15 2.21
CA SER A 336 -4.94 -10.67 3.60
C SER A 336 -3.70 -11.51 3.86
N SER A 337 -3.19 -12.20 2.84
CA SER A 337 -2.11 -13.20 3.01
C SER A 337 -0.73 -12.69 2.60
N PHE A 338 -0.66 -11.87 1.55
CA PHE A 338 0.61 -11.50 0.92
C PHE A 338 1.04 -10.06 1.15
N THR A 339 0.28 -9.25 1.87
CA THR A 339 0.61 -7.84 2.11
C THR A 339 1.91 -7.67 2.91
N TRP A 340 2.04 -8.31 4.07
CA TRP A 340 3.26 -8.22 4.87
C TRP A 340 4.46 -8.90 4.19
N PRO A 341 4.31 -10.08 3.57
CA PRO A 341 5.37 -10.63 2.73
C PRO A 341 5.81 -9.69 1.61
N LEU A 342 4.87 -9.05 0.90
CA LEU A 342 5.21 -8.07 -0.12
C LEU A 342 6.02 -6.91 0.47
N MET A 343 5.63 -6.37 1.63
CA MET A 343 6.38 -5.31 2.32
C MET A 343 7.83 -5.70 2.61
N VAL A 344 8.08 -6.97 2.94
CA VAL A 344 9.45 -7.48 3.12
C VAL A 344 10.24 -7.44 1.82
N GLY A 345 9.67 -7.95 0.73
CA GLY A 345 10.32 -7.88 -0.59
C GLY A 345 10.57 -6.44 -1.01
N LEU A 346 9.70 -5.51 -0.59
CA LEU A 346 9.88 -4.09 -0.87
C LEU A 346 11.02 -3.46 -0.07
N GLY A 347 11.09 -3.76 1.23
CA GLY A 347 12.18 -3.28 2.10
C GLY A 347 13.55 -3.73 1.62
N ILE A 348 13.66 -5.01 1.24
CA ILE A 348 14.91 -5.60 0.75
C ILE A 348 15.42 -4.90 -0.51
N LEU A 349 14.54 -4.48 -1.42
CA LEU A 349 14.93 -4.08 -2.78
C LEU A 349 14.83 -2.59 -3.10
N PHE A 350 14.01 -1.83 -2.37
CA PHE A 350 13.66 -0.46 -2.75
C PHE A 350 14.01 0.58 -1.67
N ILE A 351 14.62 0.17 -0.55
CA ILE A 351 15.06 1.07 0.52
C ILE A 351 16.58 0.98 0.70
N PRO A 352 17.36 1.75 -0.09
CA PRO A 352 18.79 1.91 0.12
C PRO A 352 19.04 2.76 1.38
N LEU A 353 19.27 2.11 2.52
CA LEU A 353 19.50 2.82 3.78
C LEU A 353 20.78 3.65 3.78
N ASP A 354 21.79 3.29 2.97
CA ASP A 354 23.01 4.08 2.77
C ASP A 354 22.71 5.48 2.22
N ASP A 355 21.92 5.55 1.13
CA ASP A 355 21.52 6.82 0.51
C ASP A 355 20.66 7.65 1.48
N VAL A 356 19.74 7.02 2.20
CA VAL A 356 18.89 7.70 3.19
C VAL A 356 19.73 8.31 4.31
N ALA A 357 20.71 7.57 4.84
CA ALA A 357 21.59 8.03 5.90
C ALA A 357 22.47 9.21 5.45
N SER A 358 22.81 9.30 4.16
CA SER A 358 23.67 10.36 3.63
C SER A 358 22.98 11.74 3.54
N VAL A 359 21.66 11.78 3.38
CA VAL A 359 20.89 13.03 3.17
C VAL A 359 20.08 13.44 4.40
N ILE A 360 19.90 12.55 5.38
CA ILE A 360 19.02 12.80 6.51
C ILE A 360 19.54 13.93 7.41
N SER A 361 18.75 14.98 7.53
CA SER A 361 18.94 16.06 8.49
C SER A 361 17.61 16.44 9.13
N ILE A 362 17.64 17.03 10.33
CA ILE A 362 16.41 17.48 11.01
C ILE A 362 15.59 18.43 10.12
N PRO A 363 16.18 19.46 9.49
CA PRO A 363 15.49 20.29 8.49
C PRO A 363 14.82 19.48 7.38
N PHE A 364 15.56 18.57 6.75
CA PHE A 364 15.08 17.77 5.63
C PHE A 364 13.85 16.93 6.02
N VAL A 365 13.92 16.28 7.19
CA VAL A 365 12.81 15.48 7.73
C VAL A 365 11.58 16.35 8.00
N ILE A 366 11.77 17.55 8.57
CA ILE A 366 10.65 18.47 8.85
C ILE A 366 9.99 18.95 7.54
N ILE A 367 10.78 19.23 6.50
CA ILE A 367 10.24 19.56 5.17
C ILE A 367 9.41 18.39 4.64
N CYS A 368 9.93 17.15 4.69
CA CYS A 368 9.19 15.97 4.25
C CYS A 368 7.86 15.80 4.99
N ILE A 369 7.87 15.95 6.33
CA ILE A 369 6.64 15.90 7.15
C ILE A 369 5.65 16.97 6.69
N SER A 370 6.10 18.19 6.44
CA SER A 370 5.22 19.29 6.04
C SER A 370 4.47 19.00 4.73
N VAL A 371 5.15 18.38 3.76
CA VAL A 371 4.57 17.97 2.47
C VAL A 371 3.47 16.94 2.68
N VAL A 372 3.76 15.87 3.42
CA VAL A 372 2.79 14.80 3.71
C VAL A 372 1.58 15.31 4.50
N VAL A 373 1.82 16.13 5.53
CA VAL A 373 0.75 16.71 6.35
C VAL A 373 -0.13 17.64 5.52
N ALA A 374 0.44 18.44 4.63
CA ALA A 374 -0.31 19.30 3.71
C ALA A 374 -1.17 18.49 2.73
N MET A 375 -0.63 17.40 2.17
CA MET A 375 -1.39 16.46 1.34
C MET A 375 -2.61 15.90 2.09
N ILE A 376 -2.41 15.44 3.33
CA ILE A 376 -3.47 14.86 4.17
C ILE A 376 -4.51 15.91 4.56
N ALA A 377 -4.07 17.08 5.00
CA ALA A 377 -4.95 18.16 5.41
C ALA A 377 -5.82 18.60 4.23
N SER A 378 -5.22 18.80 3.05
CA SER A 378 -5.96 19.12 1.84
C SER A 378 -6.95 18.01 1.47
N GLY A 379 -6.51 16.76 1.45
CA GLY A 379 -7.38 15.60 1.20
C GLY A 379 -8.57 15.53 2.15
N TYR A 380 -8.37 15.84 3.44
CA TYR A 380 -9.41 15.88 4.45
C TYR A 380 -10.41 17.01 4.21
N PHE A 381 -9.94 18.26 4.12
CA PHE A 381 -10.80 19.44 4.03
C PHE A 381 -11.47 19.56 2.66
N VAL A 382 -10.69 19.42 1.58
CA VAL A 382 -11.21 19.50 0.21
C VAL A 382 -12.11 18.29 -0.10
N GLY A 383 -11.74 17.09 0.37
CA GLY A 383 -12.59 15.91 0.27
C GLY A 383 -13.96 16.11 0.93
N LYS A 384 -13.99 16.76 2.10
CA LYS A 384 -15.25 17.13 2.78
C LYS A 384 -16.12 18.04 1.92
N LEU A 385 -15.52 19.04 1.26
CA LEU A 385 -16.23 19.95 0.34
C LEU A 385 -16.77 19.20 -0.89
N MET A 386 -16.05 18.20 -1.37
CA MET A 386 -16.47 17.33 -2.48
C MET A 386 -17.47 16.23 -2.05
N ASN A 387 -18.02 16.31 -0.83
CA ASN A 387 -18.97 15.35 -0.28
C ASN A 387 -18.42 13.90 -0.28
N MET A 388 -17.14 13.78 0.07
CA MET A 388 -16.44 12.52 0.33
C MET A 388 -16.33 12.30 1.84
N TYR A 389 -16.01 11.09 2.27
CA TYR A 389 -15.62 10.87 3.65
C TYR A 389 -14.23 11.44 3.90
N PRO A 390 -14.07 12.38 4.86
CA PRO A 390 -12.81 13.11 5.04
C PRO A 390 -11.62 12.21 5.36
N VAL A 391 -11.82 11.15 6.16
CA VAL A 391 -10.74 10.20 6.52
C VAL A 391 -10.24 9.45 5.28
N GLU A 392 -11.17 8.95 4.46
CA GLU A 392 -10.89 8.23 3.23
C GLU A 392 -10.21 9.12 2.21
N SER A 393 -10.76 10.32 1.99
CA SER A 393 -10.19 11.26 1.05
C SER A 393 -8.76 11.65 1.47
N ALA A 394 -8.52 11.89 2.76
CA ALA A 394 -7.19 12.17 3.28
C ALA A 394 -6.20 11.01 3.04
N ILE A 395 -6.59 9.76 3.35
CA ILE A 395 -5.73 8.58 3.15
C ILE A 395 -5.40 8.38 1.67
N VAL A 396 -6.40 8.51 0.79
CA VAL A 396 -6.21 8.29 -0.64
C VAL A 396 -5.39 9.42 -1.28
N THR A 397 -5.61 10.67 -0.88
CA THR A 397 -4.76 11.80 -1.29
C THR A 397 -3.33 11.65 -0.75
N CYS A 398 -3.17 11.12 0.46
CA CYS A 398 -1.85 10.80 1.04
C CYS A 398 -1.07 9.75 0.25
N CYS A 399 -1.74 8.83 -0.44
CA CYS A 399 -1.07 7.85 -1.30
C CYS A 399 -0.20 8.51 -2.38
N HIS A 400 -0.55 9.72 -2.82
CA HIS A 400 0.26 10.50 -3.76
C HIS A 400 1.65 10.87 -3.20
N SER A 401 1.82 10.91 -1.86
CA SER A 401 3.10 11.08 -1.18
C SER A 401 3.84 9.77 -0.84
N GLY A 402 3.37 8.64 -1.40
CA GLY A 402 3.94 7.31 -1.18
C GLY A 402 4.95 6.88 -2.24
N LEU A 403 5.61 5.75 -1.99
CA LEU A 403 6.57 5.12 -2.89
C LEU A 403 5.88 4.40 -4.07
N GLY A 404 5.06 5.12 -4.82
CA GLY A 404 4.33 4.54 -5.95
C GLY A 404 3.29 3.51 -5.49
N GLY A 405 3.00 2.52 -6.33
CA GLY A 405 2.07 1.47 -5.94
C GLY A 405 2.52 0.64 -4.75
N THR A 406 3.81 0.63 -4.42
CA THR A 406 4.33 -0.03 -3.22
C THR A 406 3.96 0.75 -1.95
N GLY A 407 4.08 2.08 -2.02
CA GLY A 407 3.66 3.00 -0.98
C GLY A 407 2.15 2.96 -0.76
N ASP A 408 1.36 2.91 -1.83
CA ASP A 408 -0.10 2.75 -1.73
C ASP A 408 -0.48 1.53 -0.89
N VAL A 409 0.17 0.38 -1.13
CA VAL A 409 -0.09 -0.84 -0.34
C VAL A 409 0.30 -0.64 1.12
N ALA A 410 1.44 -0.01 1.40
CA ALA A 410 1.87 0.26 2.78
C ALA A 410 0.91 1.22 3.51
N ILE A 411 0.52 2.31 2.87
CA ILE A 411 -0.37 3.35 3.39
C ILE A 411 -1.78 2.79 3.62
N LEU A 412 -2.32 2.07 2.65
CA LEU A 412 -3.66 1.49 2.73
C LEU A 412 -3.71 0.32 3.71
N SER A 413 -2.65 -0.49 3.81
CA SER A 413 -2.60 -1.58 4.80
C SER A 413 -2.51 -1.05 6.23
N ALA A 414 -1.70 -0.01 6.46
CA ALA A 414 -1.60 0.66 7.76
C ALA A 414 -2.92 1.31 8.22
N SER A 415 -3.74 1.78 7.28
CA SER A 415 -5.07 2.34 7.54
C SER A 415 -6.21 1.31 7.46
N GLY A 416 -5.92 0.06 7.09
CA GLY A 416 -6.93 -1.00 6.90
C GLY A 416 -7.86 -0.79 5.70
N ARG A 417 -7.44 -0.03 4.68
CA ARG A 417 -8.25 0.47 3.56
C ARG A 417 -7.85 -0.06 2.18
N MET A 418 -7.41 -1.31 2.10
CA MET A 418 -7.01 -1.95 0.84
C MET A 418 -8.08 -1.88 -0.28
N GLY A 419 -9.37 -1.73 0.06
CA GLY A 419 -10.44 -1.54 -0.92
C GLY A 419 -10.39 -0.21 -1.68
N LEU A 420 -9.60 0.75 -1.22
CA LEU A 420 -9.38 2.05 -1.88
C LEU A 420 -8.18 2.02 -2.85
N MET A 421 -7.54 0.86 -3.07
CA MET A 421 -6.40 0.71 -3.99
C MET A 421 -6.62 1.33 -5.37
N PRO A 422 -7.79 1.21 -6.04
CA PRO A 422 -7.99 1.82 -7.35
C PRO A 422 -7.88 3.34 -7.33
N PHE A 423 -8.41 3.95 -6.26
CA PHE A 423 -8.35 5.39 -6.06
C PHE A 423 -6.91 5.82 -5.74
N ALA A 424 -6.22 5.09 -4.86
CA ALA A 424 -4.82 5.35 -4.52
C ALA A 424 -3.92 5.29 -5.76
N GLN A 425 -4.07 4.27 -6.60
CA GLN A 425 -3.29 4.14 -7.83
C GLN A 425 -3.54 5.29 -8.82
N ILE A 426 -4.76 5.83 -8.89
CA ILE A 426 -5.00 7.04 -9.68
C ILE A 426 -4.29 8.24 -9.06
N SER A 427 -4.42 8.45 -7.74
CA SER A 427 -3.68 9.46 -6.97
C SER A 427 -2.21 9.47 -7.35
N THR A 428 -1.62 8.28 -7.27
CA THR A 428 -0.17 8.09 -7.30
C THR A 428 0.37 8.14 -8.72
N ARG A 429 -0.27 7.43 -9.67
CA ARG A 429 0.23 7.35 -11.05
C ARG A 429 -0.13 8.58 -11.88
N LEU A 430 -1.38 9.02 -11.85
CA LEU A 430 -1.81 10.18 -12.63
C LEU A 430 -1.28 11.47 -11.99
N GLY A 431 -1.38 11.58 -10.66
CA GLY A 431 -0.77 12.71 -9.95
C GLY A 431 0.74 12.73 -10.13
N GLY A 432 1.42 11.59 -9.99
CA GLY A 432 2.87 11.48 -10.12
C GLY A 432 3.38 11.86 -11.50
N ALA A 433 2.76 11.33 -12.57
CA ALA A 433 3.08 11.71 -13.94
C ALA A 433 2.87 13.22 -14.17
N GLY A 434 1.80 13.80 -13.63
CA GLY A 434 1.57 15.24 -13.65
C GLY A 434 2.68 16.03 -12.96
N THR A 435 3.09 15.62 -11.76
CA THR A 435 4.20 16.24 -11.00
C THR A 435 5.50 16.17 -11.80
N VAL A 436 5.87 15.01 -12.35
CA VAL A 436 7.12 14.82 -13.09
C VAL A 436 7.17 15.70 -14.34
N ILE A 437 6.08 15.75 -15.11
CA ILE A 437 5.98 16.59 -16.31
C ILE A 437 6.11 18.07 -15.92
N CYS A 438 5.35 18.54 -14.94
CA CYS A 438 5.41 19.92 -14.47
C CYS A 438 6.80 20.29 -13.95
N ALA A 439 7.41 19.44 -13.12
CA ALA A 439 8.75 19.66 -12.59
C ALA A 439 9.79 19.71 -13.72
N THR A 440 9.70 18.84 -14.71
CA THR A 440 10.63 18.84 -15.85
C THR A 440 10.54 20.13 -16.68
N ILE A 441 9.32 20.59 -16.97
CA ILE A 441 9.09 21.84 -17.70
C ILE A 441 9.63 23.04 -16.90
N LEU A 442 9.31 23.10 -15.60
CA LEU A 442 9.77 24.19 -14.73
C LEU A 442 11.28 24.19 -14.58
N LEU A 443 11.90 23.02 -14.41
CA LEU A 443 13.35 22.91 -14.27
C LEU A 443 14.03 23.46 -15.52
N ARG A 444 13.59 23.03 -16.71
CA ARG A 444 14.12 23.53 -17.97
C ARG A 444 13.96 25.04 -18.10
N PHE A 445 12.85 25.61 -17.66
CA PHE A 445 12.62 27.05 -17.69
C PHE A 445 13.56 27.83 -16.76
N PHE A 446 13.89 27.30 -15.58
CA PHE A 446 14.81 27.96 -14.64
C PHE A 446 16.30 27.76 -14.97
N THR A 447 16.63 26.77 -15.80
CA THR A 447 18.02 26.46 -16.20
C THR A 447 18.36 26.85 -17.64
N SER A 448 17.36 27.25 -18.43
CA SER A 448 17.56 27.89 -19.74
C SER A 448 17.77 29.39 -19.55
#